data_AF-A0A6P0PCC2-F1
#
_entry.id   AF-A0A6P0PCC2-F1
#
_cell.length_a   1.000
_cell.length_b   1.000
_cell.length_c   1.000
_cell.angle_alpha   90.00
_cell.angle_beta   90.00
_cell.angle_gamma   90.00
#
_symmetry.space_group_name_H-M   'P 1'
#
loop_
_entity.id
_entity.type
_entity.pdbx_description
1 polymer ?
#
loop_
_entity_poly.entity_id
_entity_poly.type
_entity_poly.pdbx_seq_one_letter_code
_entity_poly.pdbx_strand_id
1 'polypeptide(L)'
;MNKIEMLNKKLIFPPRKGKSENEPLECSEAVVIIGANGSGKSRLGRWIEEHQESSQVVHRISAQKNLDFSEYVPLTSMEKAINEFLFGISAIPQGREELQIKMMQRWKANQRPELSVTPMLDDYNQVLSLLFAKENNRNSRIVDQIREMQSEGNDQSPTISDSPIDVIQRIWKDILPHRKLVIENDKVTAAISNSDTYHGREMSDGERVALYLMAQCLCVPNDSILIIDEPEIHLHKSLMNKLWS
;
A
#
# COMPACT_ATOMS: atom_id res chain seq x y z
N MET A 1 16.92 -16.09 -1.58
CA MET A 1 15.48 -15.74 -1.59
C MET A 1 14.79 -16.67 -0.61
N ASN A 2 14.34 -16.16 0.55
CA ASN A 2 13.44 -16.93 1.39
C ASN A 2 12.14 -17.14 0.60
N LYS A 3 11.69 -18.39 0.48
CA LYS A 3 10.35 -18.69 -0.04
C LYS A 3 9.37 -17.92 0.83
N ILE A 4 8.62 -16.99 0.24
CA ILE A 4 7.43 -16.46 0.89
C ILE A 4 6.47 -17.66 0.96
N GLU A 5 6.24 -18.19 2.16
CA GLU A 5 5.17 -19.15 2.36
C GLU A 5 3.85 -18.41 2.15
N MET A 6 3.21 -18.67 1.02
CA MET A 6 1.88 -18.16 0.73
C MET A 6 0.91 -18.91 1.64
N LEU A 7 0.38 -18.22 2.64
CA LEU A 7 -0.65 -18.76 3.51
C LEU A 7 -1.92 -19.01 2.68
N ASN A 8 -2.55 -20.17 2.88
CA ASN A 8 -3.88 -20.40 2.34
C ASN A 8 -4.83 -19.36 2.93
N LYS A 9 -5.47 -18.58 2.05
CA LYS A 9 -6.45 -17.58 2.41
C LYS A 9 -7.80 -17.96 1.85
N LYS A 10 -8.82 -17.80 2.67
CA LYS A 10 -10.21 -17.93 2.28
C LYS A 10 -10.76 -16.56 1.91
N LEU A 11 -11.09 -16.36 0.64
CA LEU A 11 -11.84 -15.21 0.15
C LEU A 11 -13.33 -15.53 0.09
N ILE A 12 -14.17 -14.66 0.63
CA ILE A 12 -15.62 -14.76 0.55
C ILE A 12 -16.11 -13.95 -0.65
N PHE A 13 -16.86 -14.60 -1.55
CA PHE A 13 -17.52 -14.00 -2.72
C PHE A 13 -19.04 -13.90 -2.51
N PRO A 14 -19.72 -12.97 -3.22
CA PRO A 14 -21.17 -12.85 -3.14
C PRO A 14 -21.87 -14.09 -3.69
N PRO A 15 -23.12 -14.35 -3.29
CA PRO A 15 -23.88 -15.49 -3.78
C PRO A 15 -24.06 -15.40 -5.30
N ARG A 16 -23.92 -16.53 -5.99
CA ARG A 16 -24.33 -16.63 -7.39
C ARG A 16 -25.83 -16.37 -7.53
N LYS A 17 -26.23 -15.84 -8.68
CA LYS A 17 -27.64 -15.59 -9.00
C LYS A 17 -28.50 -16.83 -8.72
N GLY A 18 -29.49 -16.68 -7.83
CA GLY A 18 -30.37 -17.77 -7.41
C GLY A 18 -29.92 -18.57 -6.19
N LYS A 19 -28.76 -18.24 -5.59
CA LYS A 19 -28.32 -18.77 -4.30
C LYS A 19 -28.44 -17.71 -3.21
N SER A 20 -28.54 -18.14 -1.95
CA SER A 20 -28.58 -17.28 -0.76
C SER A 20 -27.25 -17.21 -0.01
N GLU A 21 -26.36 -18.16 -0.24
CA GLU A 21 -25.10 -18.29 0.51
C GLU A 21 -23.91 -17.71 -0.24
N ASN A 22 -23.05 -17.02 0.50
CA ASN A 22 -21.76 -16.53 0.00
C ASN A 22 -20.87 -17.71 -0.41
N GLU A 23 -20.05 -17.53 -1.44
CA GLU A 23 -19.18 -18.58 -1.97
C GLU A 23 -17.75 -18.39 -1.44
N PRO A 24 -17.21 -19.32 -0.62
CA PRO A 24 -15.82 -19.26 -0.22
C PRO A 24 -14.91 -19.76 -1.36
N LEU A 25 -13.76 -19.11 -1.51
CA LEU A 25 -12.67 -19.49 -2.39
C LEU A 25 -11.40 -19.61 -1.54
N GLU A 26 -10.86 -20.83 -1.43
CA GLU A 26 -9.52 -21.03 -0.88
C GLU A 26 -8.49 -20.74 -1.97
N CYS A 27 -7.54 -19.85 -1.69
CA CYS A 27 -6.47 -19.48 -2.60
C CYS A 27 -5.12 -19.40 -1.87
N SER A 28 -4.09 -19.94 -2.52
CA SER A 28 -2.68 -19.84 -2.12
C SER A 28 -1.87 -18.95 -3.07
N GLU A 29 -2.53 -18.38 -4.09
CA GLU A 29 -1.93 -17.58 -5.16
C GLU A 29 -2.79 -16.35 -5.45
N ALA A 30 -2.25 -15.42 -6.23
CA ALA A 30 -2.98 -14.23 -6.66
C ALA A 30 -4.23 -14.60 -7.48
N VAL A 31 -5.38 -14.01 -7.13
CA VAL A 31 -6.63 -14.20 -7.86
C VAL A 31 -6.84 -13.06 -8.84
N VAL A 32 -6.94 -13.38 -10.14
CA VAL A 32 -7.21 -12.40 -11.20
C VAL A 32 -8.66 -12.50 -11.66
N ILE A 33 -9.40 -11.40 -11.52
CA ILE A 33 -10.81 -11.32 -11.89
C ILE A 33 -10.97 -10.55 -13.20
N ILE A 34 -11.46 -11.23 -14.24
CA ILE A 34 -11.64 -10.68 -15.58
C ILE A 34 -13.13 -10.60 -15.90
N GLY A 35 -13.55 -9.51 -16.54
CA GLY A 35 -14.93 -9.30 -16.96
C GLY A 35 -15.06 -8.08 -17.87
N ALA A 36 -16.14 -8.06 -18.66
CA ALA A 36 -16.43 -6.97 -19.57
C ALA A 36 -16.48 -5.60 -18.87
N ASN A 37 -16.28 -4.52 -19.62
CA ASN A 37 -16.42 -3.17 -19.09
C ASN A 37 -17.84 -2.97 -18.54
N GLY A 38 -17.94 -2.46 -17.32
CA GLY A 38 -19.22 -2.31 -16.62
C GLY A 38 -19.79 -3.58 -15.98
N SER A 39 -19.08 -4.72 -16.00
CA SER A 39 -19.56 -5.97 -15.37
C SER A 39 -19.62 -5.95 -13.83
N GLY A 40 -19.17 -4.86 -13.20
CA GLY A 40 -19.20 -4.70 -11.75
C GLY A 40 -17.94 -5.15 -11.00
N LYS A 41 -16.78 -5.28 -11.67
CA LYS A 41 -15.51 -5.68 -11.03
C LYS A 41 -15.17 -4.85 -9.77
N SER A 42 -15.25 -3.52 -9.87
CA SER A 42 -15.01 -2.64 -8.73
C SER A 42 -16.09 -2.73 -7.64
N ARG A 43 -17.34 -3.08 -8.00
CA ARG A 43 -18.41 -3.38 -7.02
C ARG A 43 -18.10 -4.67 -6.27
N LEU A 44 -17.57 -5.66 -6.97
CA LEU A 44 -17.12 -6.91 -6.37
C LEU A 44 -15.95 -6.67 -5.41
N GLY A 45 -14.94 -5.87 -5.79
CA GLY A 45 -13.84 -5.52 -4.89
C GLY A 45 -14.30 -4.82 -3.61
N ARG A 46 -15.24 -3.87 -3.72
CA ARG A 46 -15.88 -3.24 -2.56
C ARG A 46 -16.66 -4.25 -1.71
N TRP A 47 -17.46 -5.10 -2.35
CA TRP A 47 -18.27 -6.09 -1.64
C TRP A 47 -17.38 -7.05 -0.85
N ILE A 48 -16.27 -7.51 -1.45
CA ILE A 48 -15.27 -8.36 -0.77
C ILE A 48 -14.74 -7.64 0.47
N GLU A 49 -14.32 -6.38 0.36
CA GLU A 49 -13.83 -5.56 1.48
C GLU A 49 -14.86 -5.41 2.62
N GLU A 50 -16.16 -5.34 2.30
CA GLU A 50 -17.24 -5.18 3.28
C GLU A 50 -17.70 -6.50 3.93
N HIS A 51 -17.37 -7.67 3.35
CA HIS A 51 -17.96 -8.97 3.73
C HIS A 51 -16.93 -10.05 4.07
N GLN A 52 -15.64 -9.71 4.20
CA GLN A 52 -14.64 -10.63 4.76
C GLN A 52 -14.79 -10.76 6.29
N GLU A 53 -14.16 -11.79 6.84
CA GLU A 53 -14.10 -12.02 8.29
C GLU A 53 -13.41 -10.85 8.99
N SER A 54 -13.92 -10.42 10.15
CA SER A 54 -13.47 -9.21 10.86
C SER A 54 -12.01 -9.26 11.35
N SER A 55 -11.44 -10.45 11.47
CA SER A 55 -10.03 -10.66 11.82
C SER A 55 -9.06 -10.41 10.65
N GLN A 56 -9.57 -10.32 9.41
CA GLN A 56 -8.75 -10.12 8.22
C GLN A 56 -8.77 -8.66 7.79
N VAL A 57 -7.59 -8.04 7.75
CA VAL A 57 -7.45 -6.71 7.14
C VAL A 57 -7.59 -6.86 5.64
N VAL A 58 -8.61 -6.22 5.07
CA VAL A 58 -8.73 -6.06 3.61
C VAL A 58 -8.24 -4.67 3.26
N HIS A 59 -7.27 -4.55 2.35
CA HIS A 59 -6.79 -3.27 1.83
C HIS A 59 -7.09 -3.18 0.34
N ARG A 60 -7.83 -2.15 -0.07
CA ARG A 60 -8.21 -1.97 -1.47
C ARG A 60 -7.66 -0.67 -2.05
N ILE A 61 -7.04 -0.79 -3.22
CA ILE A 61 -6.52 0.31 -4.03
C ILE A 61 -7.48 0.55 -5.19
N SER A 62 -8.01 1.76 -5.28
CA SER A 62 -8.94 2.16 -6.34
C SER A 62 -8.23 2.38 -7.67
N ALA A 63 -8.94 2.10 -8.75
CA ALA A 63 -8.55 2.46 -10.12
C ALA A 63 -8.27 3.96 -10.23
N GLN A 64 -9.19 4.78 -9.70
CA GLN A 64 -9.08 6.23 -9.64
C GLN A 64 -8.36 6.66 -8.36
N LYS A 65 -7.22 7.32 -8.54
CA LYS A 65 -6.30 7.72 -7.47
C LYS A 65 -5.64 9.05 -7.83
N ASN A 66 -5.51 9.92 -6.85
CA ASN A 66 -4.73 11.15 -6.96
C ASN A 66 -3.24 10.81 -6.85
N LEU A 67 -2.45 11.26 -7.84
CA LEU A 67 -1.01 11.04 -7.89
C LEU A 67 -0.20 12.25 -7.39
N ASP A 68 -0.90 13.28 -6.89
CA ASP A 68 -0.26 14.44 -6.28
C ASP A 68 0.05 14.17 -4.80
N PHE A 69 1.19 14.68 -4.35
CA PHE A 69 1.63 14.59 -2.95
C PHE A 69 2.39 15.86 -2.56
N SER A 70 2.68 16.01 -1.27
CA SER A 70 3.34 17.20 -0.71
C SER A 70 4.81 17.30 -1.13
N GLU A 71 5.39 18.50 -1.17
CA GLU A 71 6.83 18.65 -1.44
C GLU A 71 7.64 18.03 -0.31
N TYR A 72 7.22 18.35 0.91
CA TYR A 72 7.66 17.73 2.14
C TYR A 72 6.50 16.90 2.67
N VAL A 73 6.72 15.60 2.83
CA VAL A 73 5.73 14.66 3.34
C VAL A 73 5.53 14.90 4.83
N PRO A 74 4.30 15.10 5.31
CA PRO A 74 4.05 15.28 6.73
C PRO A 74 4.52 14.05 7.52
N LEU A 75 5.46 14.24 8.43
CA LEU A 75 5.93 13.19 9.34
C LEU A 75 4.98 13.06 10.54
N THR A 76 4.71 11.83 10.95
CA THR A 76 3.86 11.52 12.12
C THR A 76 4.36 10.26 12.82
N SER A 77 3.76 9.92 13.96
CA SER A 77 4.11 8.68 14.68
C SER A 77 3.66 7.45 13.88
N MET A 78 4.35 6.32 14.08
CA MET A 78 4.02 5.05 13.40
C MET A 78 2.54 4.67 13.58
N GLU A 79 2.00 4.78 14.79
CA GLU A 79 0.60 4.47 15.07
C GLU A 79 -0.37 5.35 14.25
N LYS A 80 -0.15 6.68 14.26
CA LYS A 80 -0.98 7.61 13.50
C LYS A 80 -0.88 7.36 12.00
N ALA A 81 0.33 7.11 11.49
CA ALA A 81 0.56 6.84 10.07
C ALA A 81 -0.15 5.55 9.62
N ILE A 82 -0.14 4.50 10.46
CA ILE A 82 -0.87 3.25 10.21
C ILE A 82 -2.37 3.52 10.15
N ASN A 83 -2.91 4.27 11.11
CA ASN A 83 -4.34 4.56 11.16
C ASN A 83 -4.78 5.42 9.96
N GLU A 84 -3.99 6.43 9.58
CA GLU A 84 -4.27 7.27 8.42
C GLU A 84 -4.22 6.47 7.11
N PHE A 85 -3.24 5.57 6.97
CA PHE A 85 -3.10 4.70 5.81
C PHE A 85 -4.27 3.71 5.67
N LEU A 86 -4.62 3.00 6.76
CA LEU A 86 -5.66 1.97 6.74
C LEU A 86 -7.06 2.57 6.73
N PHE A 87 -7.31 3.56 7.57
CA PHE A 87 -8.66 4.02 7.91
C PHE A 87 -8.92 5.46 7.47
N GLY A 88 -7.90 6.25 7.10
CA GLY A 88 -8.07 7.65 6.71
C GLY A 88 -8.25 8.60 7.90
N ILE A 89 -7.92 8.18 9.12
CA ILE A 89 -7.99 8.98 10.35
C ILE A 89 -6.81 8.65 11.26
N SER A 90 -6.29 9.61 12.02
CA SER A 90 -5.11 9.42 12.89
C SER A 90 -5.36 8.63 14.17
N ALA A 91 -6.61 8.59 14.65
CA ALA A 91 -6.99 7.86 15.85
C ALA A 91 -8.39 7.25 15.67
N ILE A 92 -8.51 5.96 16.00
CA ILE A 92 -9.76 5.21 15.93
C ILE A 92 -10.56 5.49 17.22
N PRO A 93 -11.78 6.08 17.13
CA PRO A 93 -12.60 6.30 18.31
C PRO A 93 -12.99 4.97 18.98
N GLN A 94 -12.95 4.93 20.31
CA GLN A 94 -13.33 3.74 21.07
C GLN A 94 -14.77 3.31 20.79
N GLY A 95 -15.01 1.99 20.73
CA GLY A 95 -16.33 1.39 20.54
C GLY A 95 -16.90 1.52 19.12
N ARG A 96 -16.09 1.94 18.15
CA ARG A 96 -16.49 2.02 16.73
C ARG A 96 -15.84 0.91 15.93
N GLU A 97 -16.59 0.35 15.00
CA GLU A 97 -16.10 -0.69 14.09
C GLU A 97 -15.14 -0.09 13.06
N GLU A 98 -13.96 -0.70 12.91
CA GLU A 98 -12.90 -0.22 12.02
C GLU A 98 -13.34 -0.14 10.56
N LEU A 99 -14.12 -1.13 10.08
CA LEU A 99 -14.66 -1.13 8.72
C LEU A 99 -15.56 0.08 8.47
N GLN A 100 -16.45 0.41 9.41
CA GLN A 100 -17.32 1.59 9.29
C GLN A 100 -16.50 2.88 9.23
N ILE A 101 -15.47 3.01 10.08
CA ILE A 101 -14.57 4.16 10.05
C ILE A 101 -13.86 4.24 8.71
N LYS A 102 -13.31 3.12 8.23
CA LYS A 102 -12.65 3.03 6.92
C LYS A 102 -13.54 3.52 5.79
N MET A 103 -14.79 3.05 5.77
CA MET A 103 -15.77 3.44 4.76
C MET A 103 -16.08 4.95 4.83
N MET A 104 -16.23 5.50 6.05
CA MET A 104 -16.54 6.92 6.24
C MET A 104 -15.35 7.84 5.95
N GLN A 105 -14.15 7.46 6.41
CA GLN A 105 -12.98 8.35 6.46
C GLN A 105 -12.05 8.17 5.27
N ARG A 106 -11.63 6.94 4.96
CA ARG A 106 -10.80 6.66 3.77
C ARG A 106 -11.62 6.69 2.49
N TRP A 107 -12.76 6.01 2.47
CA TRP A 107 -13.62 5.93 1.28
C TRP A 107 -14.65 7.06 1.17
N LYS A 108 -14.71 7.98 2.14
CA LYS A 108 -15.61 9.16 2.12
C LYS A 108 -17.07 8.81 1.82
N ALA A 109 -17.56 7.66 2.27
CA ALA A 109 -18.88 7.12 1.91
C ALA A 109 -20.03 8.08 2.26
N ASN A 110 -19.93 8.81 3.37
CA ASN A 110 -20.98 9.74 3.82
C ASN A 110 -21.03 11.07 3.04
N GLN A 111 -20.07 11.31 2.14
CA GLN A 111 -19.94 12.57 1.41
C GLN A 111 -20.31 12.41 -0.07
N ARG A 112 -20.90 11.27 -0.47
CA ARG A 112 -21.06 10.91 -1.88
C ARG A 112 -22.40 10.27 -2.20
N PRO A 113 -22.87 10.37 -3.46
CA PRO A 113 -24.06 9.66 -3.92
C PRO A 113 -23.86 8.14 -3.83
N GLU A 114 -24.91 7.41 -3.46
CA GLU A 114 -24.91 5.94 -3.30
C GLU A 114 -24.39 5.18 -4.54
N LEU A 115 -24.49 5.77 -5.73
CA LEU A 115 -24.06 5.18 -7.00
C LEU A 115 -22.54 5.24 -7.26
N SER A 116 -21.77 6.01 -6.46
CA SER A 116 -20.31 6.09 -6.58
C SER A 116 -19.66 4.92 -5.82
N VAL A 117 -19.39 3.84 -6.54
CA VAL A 117 -18.85 2.60 -5.97
C VAL A 117 -17.39 2.73 -5.54
N THR A 118 -16.61 3.48 -6.34
CA THR A 118 -15.17 3.70 -6.13
C THR A 118 -14.87 5.20 -6.18
N PRO A 119 -14.69 5.85 -5.03
CA PRO A 119 -14.21 7.22 -5.01
C PRO A 119 -12.77 7.30 -5.55
N MET A 120 -12.40 8.47 -6.07
CA MET A 120 -11.00 8.85 -6.21
C MET A 120 -10.35 8.78 -4.82
N LEU A 121 -9.35 7.91 -4.68
CA LEU A 121 -8.51 7.85 -3.48
C LEU A 121 -7.51 9.01 -3.51
N ASP A 122 -7.36 9.68 -2.38
CA ASP A 122 -6.44 10.79 -2.18
C ASP A 122 -5.62 10.51 -0.92
N ASP A 123 -4.81 9.44 -0.98
CA ASP A 123 -4.07 8.89 0.15
C ASP A 123 -2.55 8.84 -0.06
N TYR A 124 -2.02 9.48 -1.13
CA TYR A 124 -0.61 9.39 -1.48
C TYR A 124 0.30 9.88 -0.34
N ASN A 125 -0.03 11.03 0.26
CA ASN A 125 0.72 11.57 1.40
C ASN A 125 0.70 10.63 2.61
N GLN A 126 -0.42 9.97 2.88
CA GLN A 126 -0.56 9.01 3.99
C GLN A 126 0.32 7.79 3.76
N VAL A 127 0.38 7.29 2.52
CA VAL A 127 1.28 6.18 2.16
C VAL A 127 2.75 6.57 2.36
N LEU A 128 3.17 7.74 1.87
CA LEU A 128 4.54 8.22 2.05
C LEU A 128 4.86 8.48 3.53
N SER A 129 3.92 9.05 4.29
CA SER A 129 4.08 9.29 5.74
C SER A 129 4.33 7.97 6.48
N LEU A 130 3.61 6.90 6.12
CA LEU A 130 3.83 5.57 6.68
C LEU A 130 5.18 4.97 6.27
N LEU A 131 5.67 5.19 5.05
CA LEU A 131 7.02 4.77 4.67
C LEU A 131 8.08 5.40 5.56
N PHE A 132 8.02 6.73 5.73
CA PHE A 132 8.96 7.44 6.61
C PHE A 132 8.81 7.02 8.07
N ALA A 133 7.60 6.81 8.56
CA ALA A 133 7.38 6.34 9.93
C ALA A 133 7.94 4.92 10.15
N LYS A 134 7.80 4.02 9.17
CA LYS A 134 8.40 2.67 9.20
C LYS A 134 9.92 2.74 9.19
N GLU A 135 10.51 3.58 8.35
CA GLU A 135 11.97 3.79 8.29
C GLU A 135 12.52 4.35 9.60
N ASN A 136 11.89 5.40 10.13
CA ASN A 136 12.31 6.01 11.39
C ASN A 136 12.22 5.02 12.55
N ASN A 137 11.13 4.25 12.64
CA ASN A 137 10.96 3.27 13.70
C ASN A 137 11.98 2.12 13.60
N ARG A 138 12.29 1.65 12.39
CA ARG A 138 13.35 0.67 12.15
C ARG A 138 14.71 1.21 12.62
N ASN A 139 15.04 2.44 12.22
CA ASN A 139 16.30 3.09 12.59
C ASN A 139 16.43 3.26 14.10
N SER A 140 15.35 3.67 14.79
CA SER A 140 15.32 3.74 16.26
C SER A 140 15.58 2.37 16.90
N ARG A 141 14.90 1.31 16.43
CA ARG A 141 15.10 -0.05 16.94
C ARG A 141 16.53 -0.54 16.77
N ILE A 142 17.14 -0.28 15.62
CA ILE A 142 18.54 -0.65 15.35
C ILE A 142 19.47 0.09 16.31
N VAL A 143 19.27 1.39 16.52
CA VAL A 143 20.09 2.17 17.47
C VAL A 143 19.96 1.63 18.90
N ASP A 144 18.76 1.28 19.33
CA ASP A 144 18.53 0.71 20.66
C ASP A 144 19.20 -0.67 20.80
N GLN A 145 19.13 -1.52 19.77
CA GLN A 145 19.83 -2.81 19.74
C GLN A 145 21.35 -2.64 19.80
N ILE A 146 21.92 -1.68 19.08
CA ILE A 146 23.36 -1.40 19.12
C ILE A 146 23.77 -1.00 20.54
N ARG A 147 23.00 -0.12 21.19
CA ARG A 147 23.27 0.32 22.56
C ARG A 147 23.22 -0.83 23.56
N GLU A 148 22.26 -1.73 23.41
CA GLU A 148 22.11 -2.93 24.24
C GLU A 148 23.32 -3.87 24.06
N MET A 149 23.67 -4.22 22.81
CA MET A 149 24.84 -5.05 22.50
C MET A 149 26.15 -4.46 23.07
N GLN A 150 26.34 -3.15 22.92
CA GLN A 150 27.51 -2.45 23.48
C GLN A 150 27.54 -2.53 25.02
N SER A 151 26.39 -2.43 25.68
CA SER A 151 26.30 -2.54 27.14
C SER A 151 26.66 -3.95 27.66
N GLU A 152 26.44 -4.97 26.84
CA GLU A 152 26.79 -6.37 27.12
C GLU A 152 28.23 -6.73 26.73
N GLY A 153 29.00 -5.77 26.18
CA GLY A 153 30.36 -6.01 25.67
C GLY A 153 30.40 -6.82 24.38
N ASN A 154 29.30 -6.83 23.61
CA ASN A 154 29.21 -7.48 22.31
C ASN A 154 29.56 -6.48 21.20
N ASP A 155 30.71 -6.68 20.56
CA ASP A 155 31.20 -5.85 19.44
C ASP A 155 30.64 -6.28 18.06
N GLN A 156 29.70 -7.23 18.01
CA GLN A 156 29.08 -7.62 16.75
C GLN A 156 28.12 -6.55 16.23
N SER A 157 28.07 -6.39 14.90
CA SER A 157 27.07 -5.53 14.27
C SER A 157 25.70 -6.23 14.24
N PRO A 158 24.59 -5.53 14.56
CA PRO A 158 23.27 -6.12 14.47
C PRO A 158 22.91 -6.45 13.03
N THR A 159 22.02 -7.42 12.85
CA THR A 159 21.42 -7.67 11.54
C THR A 159 20.46 -6.54 11.20
N ILE A 160 20.75 -5.80 10.14
CA ILE A 160 19.91 -4.72 9.64
C ILE A 160 18.88 -5.30 8.67
N SER A 161 17.61 -5.33 9.08
CA SER A 161 16.51 -5.68 8.17
C SER A 161 16.22 -4.53 7.21
N ASP A 162 15.88 -4.85 5.96
CA ASP A 162 15.38 -3.88 4.99
C ASP A 162 14.09 -3.21 5.47
N SER A 163 13.97 -1.91 5.25
CA SER A 163 12.68 -1.21 5.34
C SER A 163 11.91 -1.30 4.02
N PRO A 164 10.61 -0.94 4.03
CA PRO A 164 9.87 -0.75 2.79
C PRO A 164 10.54 0.20 1.80
N ILE A 165 11.23 1.25 2.26
CA ILE A 165 11.95 2.18 1.38
C ILE A 165 13.11 1.47 0.68
N ASP A 166 13.88 0.67 1.41
CA ASP A 166 14.99 -0.11 0.84
C ASP A 166 14.49 -1.08 -0.25
N VAL A 167 13.36 -1.76 0.01
CA VAL A 167 12.72 -2.66 -0.94
C VAL A 167 12.22 -1.89 -2.17
N ILE A 168 11.56 -0.74 -1.98
CA ILE A 168 11.10 0.12 -3.08
C ILE A 168 12.27 0.56 -3.95
N GLN A 169 13.37 1.04 -3.37
CA GLN A 169 14.52 1.53 -4.12
C GLN A 169 15.18 0.40 -4.94
N ARG A 170 15.22 -0.82 -4.39
CA ARG A 170 15.71 -2.01 -5.11
C ARG A 170 14.80 -2.37 -6.29
N ILE A 171 13.49 -2.51 -6.06
CA ILE A 171 12.52 -2.79 -7.13
C ILE A 171 12.58 -1.67 -8.18
N TRP A 172 12.63 -0.41 -7.76
CA TRP A 172 12.73 0.76 -8.65
C TRP A 172 13.93 0.65 -9.59
N LYS A 173 15.11 0.34 -9.05
CA LYS A 173 16.34 0.16 -9.84
C LYS A 173 16.20 -0.95 -10.87
N ASP A 174 15.48 -2.02 -10.54
CA ASP A 174 15.27 -3.15 -11.46
C ASP A 174 14.27 -2.81 -12.59
N ILE A 175 13.19 -2.09 -12.26
CA ILE A 175 12.16 -1.73 -13.25
C ILE A 175 12.56 -0.53 -14.11
N LEU A 176 13.28 0.45 -13.54
CA LEU A 176 13.69 1.74 -14.12
C LEU A 176 15.20 1.99 -13.92
N PRO A 177 16.10 1.22 -14.57
CA PRO A 177 17.54 1.25 -14.29
C PRO A 177 18.23 2.59 -14.60
N HIS A 178 17.66 3.40 -15.48
CA HIS A 178 18.20 4.72 -15.86
C HIS A 178 17.72 5.85 -14.94
N ARG A 179 16.93 5.53 -13.91
CA ARG A 179 16.38 6.50 -12.96
C ARG A 179 16.68 6.08 -11.54
N LYS A 180 17.25 6.98 -10.76
CA LYS A 180 17.49 6.78 -9.34
C LYS A 180 16.34 7.42 -8.56
N LEU A 181 15.65 6.63 -7.75
CA LEU A 181 14.70 7.14 -6.76
C LEU A 181 15.43 7.35 -5.44
N VAL A 182 15.21 8.51 -4.82
CA VAL A 182 15.74 8.83 -3.49
C VAL A 182 14.57 9.25 -2.60
N ILE A 183 14.41 8.56 -1.47
CA ILE A 183 13.39 8.86 -0.47
C ILE A 183 14.12 9.08 0.84
N GLU A 184 14.31 10.34 1.20
CA GLU A 184 15.07 10.76 2.37
C GLU A 184 14.63 12.15 2.79
N ASN A 185 14.91 12.54 4.05
CA ASN A 185 14.60 13.87 4.56
C ASN A 185 13.18 14.32 4.19
N ASP A 186 12.19 13.45 4.47
CA ASP A 186 10.77 13.74 4.26
C ASP A 186 10.40 14.14 2.81
N LYS A 187 11.27 13.81 1.85
CA LYS A 187 11.09 14.11 0.42
C LYS A 187 11.24 12.88 -0.44
N VAL A 188 10.59 12.96 -1.59
CA VAL A 188 10.82 12.05 -2.70
C VAL A 188 11.47 12.85 -3.83
N THR A 189 12.65 12.42 -4.27
CA THR A 189 13.33 12.99 -5.44
C THR A 189 13.71 11.88 -6.40
N ALA A 190 13.92 12.27 -7.66
CA ALA A 190 14.40 11.38 -8.69
C ALA A 190 15.54 12.03 -9.47
N ALA A 191 16.42 11.19 -10.02
CA ALA A 191 17.52 11.64 -10.87
C ALA A 191 17.60 10.76 -12.11
N ILE A 192 17.88 11.35 -13.27
CA ILE A 192 18.26 10.60 -14.47
C ILE A 192 19.77 10.41 -14.39
N SER A 193 20.29 9.26 -14.82
CA SER A 193 21.73 9.01 -14.83
C SER A 193 22.48 10.17 -15.54
N ASN A 194 23.33 10.88 -14.79
CA ASN A 194 24.10 12.07 -15.21
C ASN A 194 23.34 13.40 -15.33
N SER A 195 22.12 13.53 -14.78
CA SER A 195 21.39 14.80 -14.70
C SER A 195 21.27 15.34 -13.28
N ASP A 196 20.79 16.58 -13.17
CA ASP A 196 20.34 17.13 -11.91
C ASP A 196 19.15 16.33 -11.34
N THR A 197 19.07 16.32 -10.00
CA THR A 197 17.94 15.78 -9.25
C THR A 197 16.73 16.70 -9.39
N TYR A 198 15.56 16.11 -9.59
CA TYR A 198 14.29 16.81 -9.65
C TYR A 198 13.33 16.30 -8.58
N HIS A 199 12.31 17.11 -8.26
CA HIS A 199 11.37 16.78 -7.21
C HIS A 199 10.44 15.65 -7.66
N GLY A 200 10.02 14.76 -6.75
CA GLY A 200 9.14 13.64 -7.07
C GLY A 200 7.77 14.04 -7.66
N ARG A 201 7.37 15.29 -7.47
CA ARG A 201 6.17 15.89 -8.08
C ARG A 201 6.31 16.09 -9.59
N GLU A 202 7.53 16.20 -10.09
CA GLU A 202 7.85 16.37 -11.50
C GLU A 202 8.08 15.01 -12.19
N MET A 203 7.95 13.90 -11.45
CA MET A 203 7.93 12.57 -12.04
C MET A 203 6.73 12.41 -12.97
N SER A 204 6.92 11.63 -14.03
CA SER A 204 5.83 11.24 -14.93
C SER A 204 4.72 10.49 -14.17
N ASP A 205 3.50 10.52 -14.68
CA ASP A 205 2.37 9.80 -14.06
C ASP A 205 2.66 8.30 -13.88
N GLY A 206 3.38 7.70 -14.83
CA GLY A 206 3.81 6.30 -14.78
C GLY A 206 4.80 6.00 -13.64
N GLU A 207 5.70 6.93 -13.33
CA GLU A 207 6.62 6.85 -12.21
C GLU A 207 5.91 7.04 -10.86
N ARG A 208 5.05 8.06 -10.78
CA ARG A 208 4.26 8.35 -9.57
C ARG A 208 3.34 7.18 -9.23
N VAL A 209 2.65 6.61 -10.22
CA VAL A 209 1.78 5.46 -9.96
C VAL A 209 2.58 4.21 -9.58
N ALA A 210 3.76 3.98 -10.19
CA ALA A 210 4.60 2.85 -9.81
C ALA A 210 5.05 2.97 -8.36
N LEU A 211 5.57 4.14 -7.95
CA LEU A 211 5.95 4.40 -6.56
C LEU A 211 4.76 4.20 -5.61
N TYR A 212 3.60 4.79 -5.93
CA TYR A 212 2.39 4.63 -5.14
C TYR A 212 1.99 3.18 -4.94
N LEU A 213 1.97 2.37 -6.01
CA LEU A 213 1.59 0.96 -5.94
C LEU A 213 2.59 0.15 -5.10
N MET A 214 3.90 0.30 -5.33
CA MET A 214 4.92 -0.38 -4.53
C MET A 214 4.80 -0.01 -3.05
N ALA A 215 4.63 1.28 -2.76
CA ALA A 215 4.49 1.78 -1.41
C ALA A 215 3.22 1.27 -0.73
N GLN A 216 2.08 1.27 -1.43
CA GLN A 216 0.84 0.69 -0.93
C GLN A 216 1.05 -0.78 -0.55
N CYS A 217 1.55 -1.60 -1.48
CA CYS A 217 1.77 -3.04 -1.26
C CYS A 217 2.70 -3.34 -0.07
N LEU A 218 3.80 -2.59 0.08
CA LEU A 218 4.78 -2.81 1.15
C LEU A 218 4.36 -2.21 2.50
N CYS A 219 3.38 -1.31 2.50
CA CYS A 219 2.83 -0.72 3.72
C CYS A 219 1.71 -1.54 4.35
N VAL A 220 0.97 -2.32 3.56
CA VAL A 220 -0.12 -3.19 4.05
C VAL A 220 0.39 -4.11 5.19
N PRO A 221 -0.37 -4.29 6.27
CA PRO A 221 -0.04 -5.26 7.31
C PRO A 221 0.15 -6.67 6.74
N ASN A 222 1.02 -7.45 7.36
CA ASN A 222 1.14 -8.87 7.05
C ASN A 222 -0.22 -9.57 7.21
N ASP A 223 -0.41 -10.65 6.45
CA ASP A 223 -1.62 -11.49 6.54
C ASP A 223 -2.93 -10.80 6.09
N SER A 224 -2.82 -9.70 5.31
CA SER A 224 -3.95 -8.96 4.75
C SER A 224 -4.40 -9.47 3.37
N ILE A 225 -5.64 -9.18 2.99
CA ILE A 225 -6.14 -9.33 1.61
C ILE A 225 -5.92 -8.00 0.88
N LEU A 226 -5.11 -8.00 -0.17
CA LEU A 226 -4.89 -6.83 -1.04
C LEU A 226 -5.74 -6.93 -2.31
N ILE A 227 -6.57 -5.93 -2.56
CA ILE A 227 -7.38 -5.80 -3.77
C ILE A 227 -6.90 -4.60 -4.55
N ILE A 228 -6.58 -4.77 -5.83
CA ILE A 228 -6.13 -3.69 -6.72
C ILE A 228 -7.11 -3.59 -7.88
N ASP A 229 -7.90 -2.52 -7.91
CA ASP A 229 -8.85 -2.26 -8.98
C ASP A 229 -8.11 -1.70 -10.21
N GLU A 230 -8.24 -2.37 -11.35
CA GLU A 230 -7.63 -1.98 -12.64
C GLU A 230 -6.12 -1.65 -12.51
N PRO A 231 -5.30 -2.64 -12.09
CA PRO A 231 -3.87 -2.47 -11.75
C PRO A 231 -3.02 -1.90 -12.89
N GLU A 232 -3.49 -1.96 -14.14
CA GLU A 232 -2.84 -1.41 -15.34
C GLU A 232 -3.04 0.10 -15.51
N ILE A 233 -4.02 0.72 -14.83
CA ILE A 233 -4.38 2.12 -15.06
C ILE A 233 -3.25 3.06 -14.67
N HIS A 234 -2.90 3.94 -15.61
CA HIS A 234 -1.81 4.93 -15.57
C HIS A 234 -0.39 4.33 -15.57
N LEU A 235 -0.23 3.01 -15.65
CA LEU A 235 1.08 2.39 -15.87
C LEU A 235 1.42 2.38 -17.36
N HIS A 236 2.66 2.77 -17.67
CA HIS A 236 3.19 2.56 -19.01
C HIS A 236 3.37 1.06 -19.27
N LYS A 237 3.07 0.60 -20.49
CA LYS A 237 3.12 -0.84 -20.87
C LYS A 237 4.46 -1.52 -20.52
N SER A 238 5.56 -0.79 -20.60
CA SER A 238 6.90 -1.32 -20.27
C SER A 238 7.12 -1.60 -18.78
N LEU A 239 6.35 -0.96 -17.89
CA LEU A 239 6.40 -1.17 -16.44
C LEU A 239 5.44 -2.26 -15.99
N MET A 240 4.29 -2.38 -16.65
CA MET A 240 3.23 -3.31 -16.27
C MET A 240 3.73 -4.75 -16.14
N ASN A 241 4.45 -5.25 -17.15
CA ASN A 241 4.96 -6.62 -17.12
C ASN A 241 6.01 -6.84 -16.04
N LYS A 242 6.82 -5.82 -15.71
CA LYS A 242 7.90 -5.97 -14.72
C LYS A 242 7.41 -5.82 -13.28
N LEU A 243 6.36 -5.03 -13.06
CA LEU A 243 5.82 -4.76 -11.73
C LEU A 243 4.98 -5.94 -11.21
N TRP A 244 4.32 -6.67 -12.11
CA TRP A 244 3.41 -7.77 -11.79
C TRP A 244 4.00 -9.17 -12.04
N SER A 245 5.26 -9.28 -12.49
CA SER A 245 5.99 -10.54 -12.67
C SER A 245 6.78 -10.92 -11.43
#